data_AF-A0A939MJ82-F1
#
_entry.id   AF-A0A939MJ82-F1
#
_cell.length_a   1.000
_cell.length_b   1.000
_cell.length_c   1.000
_cell.angle_alpha   90.00
_cell.angle_beta   90.00
_cell.angle_gamma   90.00
#
_symmetry.space_group_name_H-M   'P 1'
#
loop_
_entity.id
_entity.type
_entity.pdbx_description
1 polymer ?
#
loop_
_entity_poly.entity_id
_entity_poly.type
_entity_poly.pdbx_seq_one_letter_code
_entity_poly.pdbx_strand_id
1 'polypeptide(L)'
;MTEPTPSDPQPSVTPTRRDRLRPLELVGFAGVLAVFAGLVVLLTTRDLALAGIFAGIGFIVVLLTVALVGLGGSPSEEDVEARKDLRKPDAGNWH
;
A
#
# COMPACT_ATOMS: atom_id res chain seq x y z
N MET A 1 6.27 -2.10 45.27
CA MET A 1 6.18 -3.24 44.32
C MET A 1 4.72 -3.36 43.93
N THR A 2 4.34 -2.84 42.77
CA THR A 2 2.99 -2.99 42.22
C THR A 2 3.15 -3.55 40.82
N GLU A 3 2.56 -4.72 40.60
CA GLU A 3 2.69 -5.54 39.40
C GLU A 3 2.07 -4.83 38.18
N PRO A 4 2.59 -5.07 36.97
CA PRO A 4 1.97 -4.58 35.74
C PRO A 4 0.60 -5.25 35.53
N THR A 5 -0.46 -4.44 35.38
CA THR A 5 -1.80 -4.90 35.03
C THR A 5 -1.76 -5.70 33.72
N PRO A 6 -2.35 -6.90 33.65
CA PRO A 6 -2.35 -7.73 32.45
C PRO A 6 -3.00 -6.96 31.30
N SER A 7 -2.27 -6.84 30.19
CA SER A 7 -2.78 -6.26 28.96
C SER A 7 -3.99 -7.07 28.49
N ASP A 8 -5.17 -6.46 28.43
CA ASP A 8 -6.33 -7.08 27.78
C ASP A 8 -5.91 -7.55 26.37
N PRO A 9 -6.22 -8.80 25.97
CA PRO A 9 -5.87 -9.30 24.65
C PRO A 9 -6.47 -8.38 23.58
N GLN A 10 -5.62 -7.56 22.94
CA GLN A 10 -5.98 -6.82 21.75
C GLN A 10 -6.53 -7.83 20.74
N PRO A 11 -7.79 -7.73 20.28
CA PRO A 11 -8.33 -8.66 19.31
C PRO A 11 -7.41 -8.64 18.10
N SER A 12 -6.78 -9.77 17.82
CA SER A 12 -5.84 -9.89 16.71
C SER A 12 -6.60 -9.63 15.41
N VAL A 13 -6.51 -8.42 14.87
CA VAL A 13 -7.00 -8.08 13.53
C VAL A 13 -6.19 -8.93 12.56
N THR A 14 -6.71 -10.10 12.25
CA THR A 14 -6.10 -11.00 11.28
C THR A 14 -6.53 -10.48 9.92
N PRO A 15 -5.65 -9.82 9.15
CA PRO A 15 -6.03 -9.28 7.85
C PRO A 15 -6.59 -10.40 6.99
N THR A 16 -7.77 -10.18 6.43
CA THR A 16 -8.41 -11.15 5.55
C THR A 16 -7.48 -11.43 4.37
N ARG A 17 -7.51 -12.65 3.81
CA ARG A 17 -6.70 -12.99 2.63
C ARG A 17 -6.84 -11.97 1.50
N ARG A 18 -8.02 -11.38 1.33
CA ARG A 18 -8.29 -10.32 0.33
C ARG A 18 -7.46 -9.06 0.56
N ASP A 19 -7.27 -8.65 1.81
CA ASP A 19 -6.59 -7.39 2.16
C ASP A 19 -5.08 -7.51 1.93
N ARG A 20 -4.55 -8.73 2.06
CA ARG A 20 -3.16 -9.05 1.68
C ARG A 20 -2.92 -9.06 0.17
N LEU A 21 -3.97 -9.24 -0.64
CA LEU A 21 -3.85 -9.37 -2.10
C LEU A 21 -4.01 -8.02 -2.82
N ARG A 22 -4.65 -7.01 -2.22
CA ARG A 22 -4.80 -5.67 -2.83
C ARG A 22 -3.48 -5.04 -3.28
N PRO A 23 -2.37 -5.10 -2.51
CA PRO A 23 -1.09 -4.55 -2.97
C PRO A 23 -0.56 -5.28 -4.21
N LEU A 24 -0.78 -6.59 -4.29
CA LEU A 24 -0.33 -7.41 -5.41
C LEU A 24 -1.09 -7.10 -6.69
N GLU A 25 -2.39 -6.79 -6.61
CA GLU A 25 -3.18 -6.36 -7.77
C GLU A 25 -2.62 -5.07 -8.38
N LEU A 26 -2.23 -4.10 -7.56
CA LEU A 26 -1.66 -2.83 -8.04
C LEU A 26 -0.32 -3.03 -8.76
N VAL A 27 0.53 -3.89 -8.22
CA VAL A 27 1.81 -4.26 -8.85
C VAL A 27 1.57 -5.02 -10.15
N GLY A 28 0.62 -5.95 -10.16
CA GLY A 28 0.22 -6.71 -11.35
C GLY A 28 -0.31 -5.79 -12.46
N PHE A 29 -1.17 -4.83 -12.11
CA PHE A 29 -1.70 -3.83 -13.05
C PHE A 29 -0.59 -2.96 -13.64
N ALA A 30 0.33 -2.47 -12.81
CA ALA A 30 1.49 -1.72 -13.30
C ALA A 30 2.35 -2.56 -14.25
N GLY A 31 2.52 -3.85 -13.97
CA GLY A 31 3.23 -4.78 -14.82
C GLY A 31 2.59 -4.94 -16.19
N VAL A 32 1.27 -5.08 -16.25
CA VAL A 32 0.53 -5.18 -17.52
C VAL A 32 0.71 -3.92 -18.37
N LEU A 33 0.60 -2.73 -17.77
CA LEU A 33 0.82 -1.46 -18.48
C LEU A 33 2.25 -1.31 -18.98
N ALA A 34 3.24 -1.72 -18.18
CA ALA A 34 4.64 -1.69 -18.56
C ALA A 34 4.94 -2.64 -19.73
N VAL A 35 4.38 -3.85 -19.70
CA VAL A 35 4.49 -4.81 -20.81
C VAL A 35 3.86 -4.24 -22.07
N PHE A 36 2.67 -3.63 -21.96
CA PHE A 36 2.02 -2.99 -23.11
C PHE A 36 2.88 -1.87 -23.71
N ALA A 37 3.41 -0.97 -22.88
CA ALA A 37 4.31 0.09 -23.33
C ALA A 37 5.60 -0.47 -23.97
N GLY A 38 6.21 -1.48 -23.35
CA GLY A 38 7.37 -2.18 -23.87
C GLY A 38 7.10 -2.85 -25.22
N LEU A 39 5.93 -3.47 -25.40
CA LEU A 39 5.50 -4.07 -26.66
C LEU A 39 5.31 -3.02 -27.75
N VAL A 40 4.73 -1.86 -27.43
CA VAL A 40 4.60 -0.75 -28.38
C VAL A 40 5.98 -0.30 -28.85
N VAL A 41 6.93 -0.12 -27.93
CA VAL A 41 8.31 0.25 -28.27
C VAL A 41 8.96 -0.84 -29.12
N LEU A 42 8.86 -2.11 -28.72
CA LEU A 42 9.43 -3.24 -29.45
C LEU A 42 8.90 -3.35 -30.88
N LEU A 43 7.59 -3.17 -31.08
CA LEU A 43 6.97 -3.26 -32.40
C LEU A 43 7.36 -2.07 -33.29
N THR A 44 7.60 -0.91 -32.68
CA THR A 44 7.96 0.33 -33.39
C THR A 44 9.45 0.35 -33.76
N THR A 45 10.34 -0.05 -32.85
CA THR A 45 11.79 0.07 -33.04
C THR A 45 12.47 -1.22 -33.46
N ARG A 46 11.83 -2.38 -33.23
CA ARG A 46 12.41 -3.72 -33.41
C ARG A 46 13.69 -3.95 -32.60
N ASP A 47 13.92 -3.15 -31.55
CA ASP A 47 15.10 -3.23 -30.67
C ASP A 47 14.69 -3.73 -29.27
N LEU A 48 15.20 -4.90 -28.88
CA LEU A 48 14.90 -5.53 -27.60
C LEU A 48 15.51 -4.78 -26.40
N ALA A 49 16.71 -4.20 -26.56
CA ALA A 49 17.36 -3.46 -25.48
C ALA A 49 16.58 -2.18 -25.18
N LEU A 50 16.20 -1.46 -26.24
CA LEU A 50 15.42 -0.23 -26.10
C LEU A 50 14.02 -0.53 -25.52
N ALA A 51 13.36 -1.59 -25.99
CA ALA A 51 12.07 -2.02 -25.45
C ALA A 51 12.15 -2.37 -23.96
N GLY A 52 13.17 -3.12 -23.53
CA GLY A 52 13.36 -3.50 -22.13
C GLY A 52 13.59 -2.29 -21.21
N ILE A 53 14.38 -1.31 -21.66
CA ILE A 53 14.62 -0.06 -20.92
C ILE A 53 13.32 0.72 -20.75
N PHE A 54 12.56 0.93 -21.83
CA PHE A 54 11.29 1.67 -21.75
C PHE A 54 10.21 0.93 -20.97
N ALA A 55 10.16 -0.40 -21.06
CA ALA A 55 9.27 -1.21 -20.22
C ALA A 55 9.61 -1.02 -18.73
N GLY A 56 10.91 -1.06 -18.37
CA GLY A 56 11.37 -0.85 -17.00
C GLY A 56 11.07 0.57 -16.49
N ILE A 57 11.36 1.60 -17.27
CA ILE A 57 11.06 2.99 -16.91
C ILE A 57 9.55 3.18 -16.76
N GLY A 58 8.76 2.70 -17.73
CA GLY A 58 7.29 2.78 -17.69
C GLY A 58 6.71 2.10 -16.46
N PHE A 59 7.21 0.91 -16.10
CA PHE A 59 6.81 0.21 -14.88
C PHE A 59 7.03 1.05 -13.63
N ILE A 60 8.23 1.64 -13.48
CA ILE A 60 8.57 2.47 -12.34
C ILE A 60 7.66 3.69 -12.28
N VAL A 61 7.44 4.38 -13.41
CA VAL A 61 6.58 5.57 -13.47
C VAL A 61 5.14 5.25 -13.04
N VAL A 62 4.59 4.13 -13.50
CA VAL A 62 3.24 3.71 -13.12
C VAL A 62 3.17 3.36 -11.63
N LEU A 63 4.15 2.60 -11.11
CA LEU A 63 4.21 2.30 -9.67
C LEU A 63 4.29 3.57 -8.82
N LEU A 64 5.14 4.52 -9.20
CA LEU A 64 5.25 5.79 -8.51
C LEU A 64 3.93 6.55 -8.55
N THR A 65 3.25 6.56 -9.70
CA THR A 65 1.95 7.24 -9.84
C THR A 65 0.91 6.61 -8.90
N VAL A 66 0.78 5.28 -8.91
CA VAL A 66 -0.15 4.56 -8.02
C VAL A 66 0.22 4.77 -6.55
N ALA A 67 1.50 4.71 -6.21
CA ALA A 67 1.99 4.90 -4.85
C ALA A 67 1.71 6.32 -4.35
N LEU A 68 1.97 7.34 -5.19
CA LEU A 68 1.72 8.74 -4.85
C LEU A 68 0.23 9.03 -4.72
N VAL A 69 -0.61 8.45 -5.57
CA VAL A 69 -2.08 8.52 -5.44
C VAL A 69 -2.53 7.87 -4.14
N GLY A 70 -1.95 6.71 -3.78
CA GLY A 70 -2.25 6.03 -2.51
C GLY A 70 -1.80 6.83 -1.28
N LEU A 71 -0.62 7.47 -1.35
CA LEU A 71 -0.08 8.29 -0.26
C LEU A 71 -0.87 9.59 -0.05
N GLY A 72 -1.40 10.17 -1.13
CA GLY A 72 -2.25 11.37 -1.07
C GLY A 72 -3.69 11.10 -0.63
N GLY A 73 -4.10 9.84 -0.46
CA GLY A 73 -5.44 9.45 -0.04
C GLY A 73 -5.77 9.83 1.40
N SER A 74 -7.06 10.05 1.69
CA SER A 74 -7.52 10.24 3.07
C SER A 74 -7.32 8.95 3.91
N PRO A 75 -7.19 9.08 5.25
CA PRO A 75 -7.04 7.93 6.14
C PRO A 75 -8.15 6.91 5.92
N SER A 76 -7.80 5.63 5.94
CA SER A 76 -8.80 4.57 5.81
C SER A 76 -9.78 4.59 7.00
N GLU A 77 -10.96 4.00 6.85
CA GLU A 77 -11.94 3.93 7.94
C GLU A 77 -11.36 3.27 9.20
N GLU A 78 -10.47 2.28 9.02
CA GLU A 78 -9.72 1.62 10.07
C GLU A 78 -8.75 2.58 10.78
N ASP A 79 -8.03 3.43 10.02
CA ASP A 79 -7.18 4.48 10.60
C ASP A 79 -8.00 5.51 11.39
N VAL A 80 -9.21 5.83 10.92
CA VAL A 80 -10.12 6.76 11.60
C VAL A 80 -10.64 6.15 12.90
N GLU A 81 -10.96 4.86 12.91
CA GLU A 81 -11.41 4.14 14.10
C GLU A 81 -10.29 4.04 15.14
N ALA A 82 -9.09 3.62 14.76
CA ALA A 82 -7.93 3.56 15.65
C ALA A 82 -7.59 4.93 16.28
N ARG A 83 -7.76 6.02 15.53
CA ARG A 83 -7.55 7.39 16.04
C ARG A 83 -8.61 7.83 17.04
N LYS A 84 -9.83 7.29 17.02
CA LYS A 84 -10.88 7.64 18.00
C LYS A 84 -10.52 7.15 19.40
N ASP A 85 -9.87 6.00 19.49
CA ASP A 85 -9.39 5.44 20.76
C ASP A 85 -8.22 6.25 21.32
N LEU A 86 -7.29 6.68 20.47
CA LEU A 86 -6.19 7.57 20.87
C LEU A 86 -6.63 8.98 21.30
N ARG A 87 -7.81 9.44 20.84
CA ARG A 87 -8.32 10.79 21.12
C ARG A 87 -9.12 10.90 22.42
N LYS A 88 -9.35 9.79 23.12
CA LYS A 88 -9.89 9.81 24.49
C LYS A 88 -8.72 9.75 25.47
N PRO A 89 -8.16 10.88 25.92
CA PRO A 89 -7.37 10.85 27.15
C PRO A 89 -8.30 10.38 28.26
N ASP A 90 -7.86 9.41 29.06
CA ASP A 90 -8.53 9.02 30.31
C ASP A 90 -8.64 10.25 31.21
N ALA A 91 -9.77 10.95 31.08
CA ALA A 91 -10.08 12.17 31.80
C ALA A 91 -10.59 11.80 33.19
N GLY A 92 -9.71 11.28 34.05
CA GLY A 92 -10.05 11.10 35.45
C GLY A 92 -9.32 9.96 36.14
N ASN A 93 -8.10 10.26 36.59
CA ASN A 93 -7.57 9.97 37.93
C ASN A 93 -6.05 9.73 37.86
N TRP A 94 -5.29 10.83 37.81
CA TRP A 94 -3.84 10.83 38.00
C TRP A 94 -3.50 11.07 39.48
N HIS A 95 -3.88 10.11 40.33
CA HIS A 95 -3.47 10.06 41.73
C HIS A 95 -2.84 8.70 42.05
#